data_AF-A0A4E0QVB7-F1
#
_entry.id   AF-A0A4E0QVB7-F1
#
_cell.length_a   1.000
_cell.length_b   1.000
_cell.length_c   1.000
_cell.angle_alpha   90.00
_cell.angle_beta   90.00
_cell.angle_gamma   90.00
#
_symmetry.space_group_name_H-M   'P 1'
#
loop_
_entity.id
_entity.type
_entity.pdbx_description
1 polymer ?
#
loop_
_entity_poly.entity_id
_entity_poly.type
_entity_poly.pdbx_seq_one_letter_code
_entity_poly.pdbx_strand_id
1 'polypeptide(L)'
;MTTVKPILRRNRPGTKAEEWCNWPDESFEEMESTLAVQQYIQQVIRRDRNNIDDILTAPDGQDEVVWEYEHLRQFCMELNGLAVRLQEQCTPQSCPQMIATEQWIFLCAAHKTPREVRFLNSTSGRNFCLL
;
A
#
# COMPACT_ATOMS: atom_id res chain seq x y z
N MET A 1 20.37 22.02 -29.35
CA MET A 1 19.35 22.21 -28.30
C MET A 1 18.43 21.00 -28.34
N THR A 2 18.73 19.97 -27.56
CA THR A 2 17.86 18.79 -27.40
C THR A 2 16.65 19.21 -26.59
N THR A 3 15.48 19.20 -27.22
CA THR A 3 14.21 19.47 -26.56
C THR A 3 13.91 18.33 -25.59
N VAL A 4 14.11 18.56 -24.29
CA VAL A 4 13.72 17.61 -23.25
C VAL A 4 12.19 17.53 -23.30
N LYS A 5 11.67 16.38 -23.74
CA LYS A 5 10.23 16.13 -23.70
C LYS A 5 9.81 16.03 -22.23
N PRO A 6 8.75 16.72 -21.80
CA PRO A 6 8.26 16.58 -20.43
C PRO A 6 7.84 15.13 -20.19
N ILE A 7 8.33 14.53 -19.10
CA ILE A 7 7.99 13.16 -18.70
C ILE A 7 6.57 13.18 -18.13
N LEU A 8 5.64 12.51 -18.80
CA LEU A 8 4.26 12.38 -18.32
C LEU A 8 4.13 11.16 -17.40
N ARG A 9 4.10 11.37 -16.08
CA ARG A 9 3.92 10.33 -15.05
C ARG A 9 2.46 9.86 -14.92
N ARG A 10 1.86 9.33 -16.01
CA ARG A 10 0.47 8.84 -16.02
C ARG A 10 0.31 7.57 -16.86
N ASN A 11 -0.41 6.57 -16.31
CA ASN A 11 -0.73 5.34 -17.03
C ASN A 11 -1.79 5.65 -18.07
N ARG A 12 -1.54 5.29 -19.34
CA ARG A 12 -2.53 5.43 -20.40
C ARG A 12 -3.59 4.32 -20.29
N PRO A 13 -4.83 4.54 -20.73
CA PRO A 13 -5.80 3.46 -20.85
C PRO A 13 -5.21 2.29 -21.65
N GLY A 14 -5.30 1.07 -21.11
CA GLY A 14 -4.72 -0.12 -21.74
C GLY A 14 -3.23 -0.36 -21.49
N THR A 15 -2.58 0.41 -20.60
CA THR A 15 -1.18 0.13 -20.18
C THR A 15 -1.07 -1.28 -19.61
N LYS A 16 -0.09 -2.05 -20.09
CA LYS A 16 0.17 -3.41 -19.61
C LYS A 16 0.62 -3.36 -18.15
N ALA A 17 0.38 -4.45 -17.41
CA ALA A 17 0.81 -4.55 -16.02
C ALA A 17 2.33 -4.34 -15.85
N GLU A 18 3.14 -4.83 -16.80
CA GLU A 18 4.61 -4.68 -16.81
C GLU A 18 5.07 -3.23 -17.05
N GLU A 19 4.26 -2.43 -17.74
CA GLU A 19 4.54 -1.02 -18.04
C GLU A 19 3.91 -0.08 -17.01
N TRP A 20 3.14 -0.62 -16.06
CA TRP A 20 2.37 0.13 -15.10
C TRP A 20 3.28 0.87 -14.13
N CYS A 21 3.18 2.20 -14.11
CA CYS A 21 4.01 3.07 -13.28
C CYS A 21 5.52 2.97 -13.55
N ASN A 22 5.93 2.51 -14.73
CA ASN A 22 7.34 2.35 -15.10
C ASN A 22 7.93 3.65 -15.70
N TRP A 23 7.88 4.74 -14.94
CA TRP A 23 8.50 6.02 -15.31
C TRP A 23 9.96 6.07 -14.85
N PRO A 24 10.81 6.92 -15.47
CA PRO A 24 12.13 7.21 -14.94
C PRO A 24 12.06 7.82 -13.52
N ASP A 25 13.04 7.46 -12.70
CA ASP A 25 13.20 8.02 -11.36
C ASP A 25 13.42 9.54 -11.43
N GLU A 26 12.88 10.24 -10.44
CA GLU A 26 13.08 11.67 -10.22
C GLU A 26 13.63 11.90 -8.82
N SER A 27 14.44 12.94 -8.66
CA SER A 27 14.97 13.28 -7.35
C SER A 27 13.85 13.81 -6.45
N PHE A 28 13.97 13.62 -5.14
CA PHE A 28 12.94 14.08 -4.21
C PHE A 28 12.72 15.60 -4.28
N GLU A 29 13.79 16.36 -4.50
CA GLU A 29 13.76 17.83 -4.62
C GLU A 29 12.97 18.33 -5.85
N GLU A 30 12.93 17.54 -6.93
CA GLU A 30 12.21 17.88 -8.16
C GLU A 30 10.71 17.48 -8.09
N MET A 31 10.28 16.77 -7.05
CA MET A 31 8.88 16.34 -6.92
C MET A 31 7.99 17.48 -6.40
N GLU A 32 7.30 18.17 -7.31
CA GLU A 32 6.40 19.29 -6.96
C GLU A 32 4.98 18.85 -6.53
N SER A 33 4.72 17.55 -6.37
CA SER A 33 3.39 17.03 -6.06
C SER A 33 3.04 17.14 -4.57
N THR A 34 1.76 17.36 -4.24
CA THR A 34 1.26 17.22 -2.86
C THR A 34 1.43 15.81 -2.28
N LEU A 35 1.70 14.83 -3.14
CA LEU A 35 1.97 13.43 -2.79
C LEU A 35 3.45 13.07 -2.99
N ALA A 36 4.38 14.03 -2.98
CA ALA A 36 5.81 13.80 -3.24
C ALA A 36 6.40 12.68 -2.37
N VAL A 37 6.12 12.69 -1.06
CA VAL A 37 6.60 11.65 -0.12
C VAL A 37 6.10 10.27 -0.53
N GLN A 38 4.80 10.13 -0.79
CA GLN A 38 4.20 8.87 -1.24
C GLN A 38 4.80 8.41 -2.58
N GLN A 39 4.98 9.33 -3.53
CA GLN A 39 5.56 9.04 -4.84
C GLN A 39 7.00 8.55 -4.71
N TYR A 40 7.78 9.19 -3.84
CA TYR A 40 9.15 8.81 -3.55
C TYR A 40 9.24 7.41 -2.93
N ILE A 41 8.44 7.12 -1.88
CA ILE A 41 8.38 5.78 -1.26
C ILE A 41 8.08 4.72 -2.33
N GLN A 42 7.08 4.96 -3.18
CA GLN A 42 6.72 4.01 -4.23
C GLN A 42 7.80 3.86 -5.31
N GLN A 43 8.54 4.93 -5.62
CA GLN A 43 9.67 4.88 -6.54
C GLN A 43 10.78 4.00 -5.98
N VAL A 44 11.18 4.21 -4.72
CA VAL A 44 12.24 3.44 -4.05
C VAL A 44 11.86 1.96 -3.96
N ILE A 45 10.61 1.64 -3.58
CA ILE A 45 10.11 0.25 -3.56
C ILE A 45 10.18 -0.41 -4.94
N ARG A 46 9.84 0.32 -6.02
CA ARG A 46 9.88 -0.21 -7.40
C ARG A 46 11.31 -0.39 -7.90
N ARG A 47 12.22 0.49 -7.49
CA ARG A 47 13.65 0.41 -7.82
C ARG A 47 14.28 -0.86 -7.27
N ASP A 48 14.14 -1.11 -5.98
CA ASP A 48 14.59 -2.36 -5.35
C ASP A 48 13.79 -2.69 -4.08
N ARG A 49 12.84 -3.61 -4.20
CA ARG A 49 12.01 -4.11 -3.10
C ARG A 49 12.78 -4.83 -1.98
N ASN A 50 14.02 -5.27 -2.23
CA ASN A 50 14.82 -5.99 -1.24
C ASN A 50 15.73 -5.05 -0.43
N ASN A 51 15.92 -3.81 -0.89
CA ASN A 51 16.75 -2.83 -0.21
C ASN A 51 15.93 -2.10 0.86
N ILE A 52 15.69 -2.78 1.98
CA ILE A 52 14.86 -2.28 3.07
C ILE A 52 15.45 -1.00 3.69
N ASP A 53 16.77 -0.94 3.83
CA ASP A 53 17.46 0.21 4.43
C ASP A 53 17.18 1.48 3.62
N ASP A 54 17.26 1.39 2.30
CA ASP A 54 16.97 2.49 1.38
C ASP A 54 15.48 2.86 1.37
N ILE A 55 14.57 1.88 1.44
CA ILE A 55 13.12 2.12 1.52
C ILE A 55 12.75 2.88 2.79
N LEU A 56 13.40 2.60 3.93
CA LEU A 56 13.05 3.19 5.23
C LEU A 56 13.79 4.51 5.50
N THR A 57 14.85 4.81 4.76
CA THR A 57 15.64 6.02 4.94
C THR A 57 14.90 7.23 4.36
N ALA A 58 14.53 8.18 5.22
CA ALA A 58 13.90 9.41 4.79
C ALA A 58 14.88 10.31 4.00
N PRO A 59 14.40 11.05 2.99
CA PRO A 59 15.19 12.09 2.33
C PRO A 59 15.64 13.19 3.30
N ASP A 60 16.77 13.83 3.00
CA ASP A 60 17.28 14.93 3.80
C ASP A 60 16.25 16.07 3.93
N GLY A 61 16.03 16.53 5.17
CA GLY A 61 15.10 17.61 5.47
C GLY A 61 13.61 17.23 5.48
N GLN A 62 13.26 15.97 5.21
CA GLN A 62 11.89 15.47 5.35
C GLN A 62 11.54 15.27 6.83
N ASP A 63 10.34 15.68 7.23
CA ASP A 63 9.81 15.44 8.57
C ASP A 63 9.57 13.93 8.81
N GLU A 64 10.15 13.41 9.90
CA GLU A 64 10.08 11.99 10.26
C GLU A 64 8.66 11.51 10.53
N VAL A 65 7.82 12.33 11.18
CA VAL A 65 6.43 11.96 11.50
C VAL A 65 5.60 11.84 10.22
N VAL A 66 5.79 12.76 9.28
CA VAL A 66 5.17 12.68 7.95
C VAL A 66 5.68 11.45 7.19
N TRP A 67 6.98 11.15 7.26
CA TRP A 67 7.57 9.97 6.61
C TRP A 67 6.95 8.67 7.13
N GLU A 68 6.90 8.48 8.45
CA GLU A 68 6.29 7.32 9.09
C GLU A 68 4.81 7.19 8.73
N TYR A 69 4.07 8.30 8.72
CA TYR A 69 2.65 8.32 8.38
C TYR A 69 2.40 7.91 6.91
N GLU A 70 3.23 8.38 5.98
CA GLU A 70 3.11 8.00 4.57
C GLU A 70 3.53 6.54 4.33
N HIS A 71 4.51 6.02 5.08
CA HIS A 71 4.79 4.58 5.08
C HIS A 71 3.59 3.76 5.58
N LEU A 72 2.92 4.19 6.64
CA LEU A 72 1.70 3.53 7.12
C LEU A 72 0.61 3.49 6.03
N ARG A 73 0.43 4.60 5.31
CA ARG A 73 -0.49 4.63 4.15
C ARG A 73 -0.06 3.66 3.06
N GLN A 74 1.23 3.61 2.74
CA GLN A 74 1.78 2.69 1.74
C GLN A 74 1.55 1.23 2.14
N PHE A 75 1.77 0.85 3.39
CA PHE A 75 1.48 -0.49 3.91
C PHE A 75 0.00 -0.85 3.75
N CYS A 76 -0.91 0.05 4.11
CA CYS A 76 -2.35 -0.16 3.92
C CYS A 76 -2.72 -0.38 2.45
N MET A 77 -2.09 0.34 1.52
CA MET A 77 -2.31 0.15 0.08
C MET A 77 -1.86 -1.23 -0.40
N GLU A 78 -0.65 -1.66 -0.05
CA GLU A 78 -0.12 -2.97 -0.43
C GLU A 78 -0.94 -4.12 0.19
N LEU A 79 -1.31 -3.96 1.46
CA LEU A 79 -2.11 -4.95 2.19
C LEU A 79 -3.52 -5.12 1.58
N ASN A 80 -4.15 -4.02 1.15
CA ASN A 80 -5.42 -4.08 0.43
C ASN A 80 -5.28 -4.89 -0.87
N GLY A 81 -4.20 -4.68 -1.63
CA GLY A 81 -3.92 -5.43 -2.85
C GLY A 81 -3.75 -6.92 -2.59
N LEU A 82 -2.98 -7.27 -1.54
CA LEU A 82 -2.80 -8.66 -1.12
C LEU A 82 -4.14 -9.30 -0.72
N ALA A 83 -4.94 -8.59 0.07
CA ALA A 83 -6.15 -9.16 0.63
C ALA A 83 -7.25 -9.38 -0.43
N VAL A 84 -7.33 -8.53 -1.48
CA VAL A 84 -8.17 -8.80 -2.65
C VAL A 84 -7.73 -10.09 -3.36
N ARG A 85 -6.43 -10.33 -3.53
CA ARG A 85 -5.93 -11.58 -4.14
C ARG A 85 -6.25 -12.83 -3.30
N LEU A 86 -6.32 -12.69 -1.99
CA LEU A 86 -6.65 -13.78 -1.08
C LEU A 86 -8.16 -14.05 -0.95
N GLN A 87 -9.02 -13.21 -1.53
CA GLN A 87 -10.47 -13.33 -1.41
C GLN A 87 -11.04 -14.64 -1.97
N GLU A 88 -10.38 -15.23 -2.98
CA GLU A 88 -10.81 -16.51 -3.54
C GLU A 88 -10.54 -17.69 -2.59
N GLN A 89 -9.53 -17.57 -1.72
CA GLN A 89 -9.10 -18.63 -0.80
C GLN A 89 -9.72 -18.47 0.59
N CYS A 90 -9.91 -17.22 1.02
CA CYS A 90 -10.50 -16.86 2.31
C CYS A 90 -12.00 -16.59 2.13
N THR A 91 -12.77 -17.69 2.19
CA THR A 91 -14.23 -17.71 2.06
C THR A 91 -14.90 -17.83 3.43
N PRO A 92 -16.22 -17.59 3.55
CA PRO A 92 -16.93 -17.80 4.80
C PRO A 92 -16.84 -19.23 5.35
N GLN A 93 -16.61 -20.22 4.49
CA GLN A 93 -16.50 -21.63 4.86
C GLN A 93 -15.08 -21.99 5.31
N SER A 94 -14.06 -21.47 4.63
CA SER A 94 -12.64 -21.74 4.96
C SER A 94 -12.13 -20.89 6.12
N CYS A 95 -12.58 -19.64 6.24
CA CYS A 95 -12.13 -18.68 7.25
C CYS A 95 -13.32 -18.05 7.99
N PRO A 96 -14.01 -18.81 8.86
CA PRO A 96 -15.21 -18.33 9.57
C PRO A 96 -14.87 -17.26 10.62
N GLN A 97 -13.64 -17.22 11.11
CA GLN A 97 -13.14 -16.30 12.14
C GLN A 97 -11.74 -15.78 11.74
N MET A 98 -11.37 -14.59 12.21
CA MET A 98 -10.02 -14.05 12.03
C MET A 98 -9.05 -14.67 13.04
N ILE A 99 -8.46 -15.80 12.69
CA ILE A 99 -7.51 -16.56 13.52
C ILE A 99 -6.10 -16.39 12.95
N ALA A 100 -5.12 -16.04 13.80
CA ALA A 100 -3.70 -15.99 13.40
C ALA A 100 -2.98 -17.32 13.65
N THR A 101 -3.25 -17.93 14.81
CA THR A 101 -2.71 -19.23 15.24
C THR A 101 -3.77 -19.93 16.09
N GLU A 102 -3.57 -21.21 16.44
CA GLU A 102 -4.53 -21.98 17.24
C GLU A 102 -4.90 -21.35 18.60
N GLN A 103 -4.05 -20.45 19.12
CA GLN A 103 -4.22 -19.82 20.42
C GLN A 103 -4.69 -18.36 20.35
N TRP A 104 -4.69 -17.74 19.17
CA TRP A 104 -4.91 -16.30 19.03
C TRP A 104 -5.96 -15.99 17.97
N ILE A 105 -7.06 -15.38 18.44
CA ILE A 105 -8.18 -14.90 17.62
C ILE A 105 -8.22 -13.38 17.74
N PHE A 106 -8.40 -12.71 16.59
CA PHE A 106 -8.61 -11.27 16.54
C PHE A 106 -10.11 -10.94 16.55
N LEU A 107 -10.47 -9.94 17.35
CA LEU A 107 -11.83 -9.43 17.47
C LEU A 107 -11.89 -8.05 16.80
N CYS A 108 -12.95 -7.77 16.03
CA CYS A 108 -13.09 -6.47 15.40
C CYS A 108 -13.66 -5.42 16.36
N ALA A 109 -12.89 -4.34 16.54
CA ALA A 109 -13.23 -3.20 17.39
C ALA A 109 -14.18 -2.19 16.73
N ALA A 110 -14.48 -2.33 15.44
CA ALA A 110 -15.47 -1.47 14.74
C ALA A 110 -16.91 -1.65 15.28
N HIS A 111 -17.14 -2.66 16.11
CA HIS A 111 -18.39 -2.91 16.81
C HIS A 111 -18.35 -2.35 18.23
N LYS A 112 -19.52 -1.90 18.74
CA LYS A 112 -19.65 -1.38 20.13
C LYS A 112 -19.11 -2.33 21.20
N THR A 113 -19.23 -3.63 20.95
CA THR A 113 -18.59 -4.69 21.73
C THR A 113 -17.72 -5.47 20.75
N PRO A 114 -16.44 -5.70 21.04
CA PRO A 114 -15.57 -6.49 20.18
C PRO A 114 -16.20 -7.85 19.84
N ARG A 115 -16.20 -8.19 18.56
CA ARG A 115 -16.83 -9.42 18.06
C ARG A 115 -15.89 -10.17 17.13
N GLU A 116 -16.03 -11.49 17.16
CA GLU A 116 -15.43 -12.36 16.17
C GLU A 116 -16.05 -12.06 14.80
N VAL A 117 -15.19 -11.68 13.86
CA VAL A 117 -15.58 -11.44 12.48
C VAL A 117 -14.57 -12.12 11.57
N ARG A 118 -14.95 -12.25 10.29
CA ARG A 118 -14.06 -12.74 9.25
C ARG A 118 -13.08 -11.66 8.82
N PHE A 119 -11.94 -12.11 8.31
CA PHE A 119 -10.92 -11.24 7.73
C PHE A 119 -11.40 -10.49 6.50
N LEU A 120 -12.02 -11.21 5.55
CA LEU A 120 -12.65 -10.63 4.37
C LEU A 120 -14.17 -10.68 4.53
N ASN A 121 -14.77 -9.56 4.94
CA ASN A 121 -16.23 -9.47 5.10
C ASN A 121 -16.86 -8.53 4.05
N SER A 122 -17.22 -9.09 2.89
CA SER A 122 -17.91 -8.38 1.81
C SER A 122 -19.31 -7.90 2.17
N THR A 123 -19.91 -8.41 3.25
CA THR A 123 -21.32 -8.15 3.60
C THR A 123 -21.52 -6.87 4.43
N SER A 124 -20.45 -6.26 4.95
CA SER A 124 -20.55 -5.09 5.86
C SER A 124 -20.33 -3.73 5.18
N GLY A 125 -20.07 -3.67 3.87
CA GLY A 125 -19.68 -2.41 3.19
C GLY A 125 -18.40 -1.77 3.74
N ARG A 126 -17.67 -2.49 4.60
CA ARG A 126 -16.36 -2.13 5.17
C ARG A 126 -15.43 -3.26 4.77
N ASN A 127 -14.56 -2.99 3.80
CA ASN A 127 -13.83 -4.05 3.12
C ASN A 127 -12.84 -4.79 4.02
N PHE A 128 -12.45 -4.22 5.16
CA PHE A 128 -11.38 -4.76 5.99
C PHE A 128 -11.54 -4.34 7.46
N CYS A 129 -11.81 -5.28 8.37
CA CYS A 129 -11.46 -5.10 9.79
C CYS A 129 -9.97 -5.44 9.91
N LEU A 130 -9.09 -4.55 9.44
CA LEU A 130 -7.63 -4.76 9.47
C LEU A 130 -6.94 -4.13 10.69
N LEU A 131 -7.72 -3.63 11.67
CA LEU A 131 -7.23 -3.06 12.92
C LEU A 131 -8.16 -3.45 14.08
#